data_AF-A0A348VTB0-F1
#
_entry.id   AF-A0A348VTB0-F1
#
_cell.length_a   1.000
_cell.length_b   1.000
_cell.length_c   1.000
_cell.angle_alpha   90.00
_cell.angle_beta   90.00
_cell.angle_gamma   90.00
#
_symmetry.space_group_name_H-M   'P 1'
#
loop_
_entity.id
_entity.type
_entity.pdbx_description
1 polymer ?
#
loop_
_entity_poly.entity_id
_entity_poly.type
_entity_poly.pdbx_seq_one_letter_code
_entity_poly.pdbx_strand_id
1 'polypeptide(L)'
;MAAYGGSAFFRAGLAEFVRSGGIILCFSQQRGIDLSALPLDKGAKIEAAGWSEDAGPLFRASAIQQQHPFLSGETTALPGIETDGYFTSYPENAAVLLARHDGFPTLIIYPFGSGWVVASTLFSERLHALGHLGAEERSLLRDMVSWAKAGGKVRTSAANRRVDLELELIGLRDIDAAAVKLLMIGPDRSVTATEKTLQRPVPRRAKLTVPVSFSFHSDAPQGIHHVEYVLLDSRGRSLTTARESVGGWVSLGNASKTGTITRAAKPLAAPQLLISDATALITSVGSTVRMDLNITTGPGAELPQPILVRAGGRERIVQLTKERTSISLDLPTGSTQDSIPFTLSLSGNGRVLFRGSAEPPSKAKGSIFLERASFASGEPVRIGTKGLGSGELTFYGLGSIQDSMISGSKSVEFTAASDLPDGDYPLRWEFRSMDDSILKGILTLPHQGYRVRFQSLSVKEKSSWWRSRIEAGLGITATAPVAGRLRLQLRGPAGTEGPALEKEIKLMPGLNDLTLALPFKPSQAGIWELQSSFLVTLPDGAGLLHKPVIIASAIKAFDAGK
;
A
#
# COMPACT_ATOMS: atom_id res chain seq x y z
N MET A 1 1.60 -13.16 -0.51
CA MET A 1 1.71 -14.62 -0.73
C MET A 1 3.08 -15.04 -1.23
N ALA A 2 3.85 -14.13 -1.83
CA ALA A 2 5.25 -14.36 -2.19
C ALA A 2 6.00 -15.09 -1.06
N ALA A 3 6.67 -16.18 -1.42
CA ALA A 3 7.33 -17.19 -0.57
C ALA A 3 6.49 -18.36 -0.01
N TYR A 4 5.14 -18.27 0.07
CA TYR A 4 4.30 -19.32 0.67
C TYR A 4 3.45 -20.11 -0.33
N GLY A 5 3.30 -19.66 -1.58
CA GLY A 5 2.42 -20.32 -2.55
C GLY A 5 2.77 -21.78 -2.85
N GLY A 6 4.04 -22.17 -2.69
CA GLY A 6 4.50 -23.56 -2.81
C GLY A 6 4.15 -24.46 -1.62
N SER A 7 3.81 -23.89 -0.45
CA SER A 7 3.53 -24.64 0.78
C SER A 7 2.15 -25.34 0.73
N ALA A 8 2.12 -26.64 0.96
CA ALA A 8 0.87 -27.39 1.08
C ALA A 8 0.08 -26.98 2.33
N PHE A 9 0.75 -26.81 3.47
CA PHE A 9 0.12 -26.37 4.72
C PHE A 9 -0.53 -24.98 4.61
N PHE A 10 0.15 -24.00 4.01
CA PHE A 10 -0.39 -22.66 3.84
C PHE A 10 -1.65 -22.67 2.96
N ARG A 11 -1.60 -23.40 1.82
CA ARG A 11 -2.77 -23.59 0.95
C ARG A 11 -3.91 -24.29 1.67
N ALA A 12 -3.62 -25.31 2.47
CA ALA A 12 -4.63 -26.01 3.28
C ALA A 12 -5.26 -25.10 4.34
N GLY A 13 -4.46 -24.25 5.01
CA GLY A 13 -4.95 -23.28 5.98
C GLY A 13 -5.86 -22.21 5.36
N LEU A 14 -5.48 -21.66 4.19
CA LEU A 14 -6.35 -20.76 3.44
C LEU A 14 -7.64 -21.46 3.01
N ALA A 15 -7.54 -22.70 2.52
CA ALA A 15 -8.71 -23.47 2.10
C ALA A 15 -9.66 -23.74 3.27
N GLU A 16 -9.14 -24.10 4.45
CA GLU A 16 -9.97 -24.32 5.63
C GLU A 16 -10.61 -23.04 6.18
N PHE A 17 -9.86 -21.93 6.18
CA PHE A 17 -10.39 -20.62 6.54
C PHE A 17 -11.57 -20.23 5.66
N VAL A 18 -11.46 -20.37 4.34
CA VAL A 18 -12.56 -20.01 3.43
C VAL A 18 -13.69 -21.04 3.51
N ARG A 19 -13.38 -22.35 3.60
CA ARG A 19 -14.39 -23.41 3.70
C ARG A 19 -15.30 -23.23 4.93
N SER A 20 -14.75 -22.76 6.05
CA SER A 20 -15.48 -22.45 7.29
C SER A 20 -16.25 -21.13 7.27
N GLY A 21 -16.29 -20.42 6.13
CA GLY A 21 -17.04 -19.17 5.96
C GLY A 21 -16.18 -17.90 5.98
N GLY A 22 -14.85 -18.03 6.06
CA GLY A 22 -13.92 -16.91 5.94
C GLY A 22 -13.91 -16.30 4.53
N ILE A 23 -13.45 -15.06 4.44
CA ILE A 23 -13.34 -14.32 3.18
C ILE A 23 -11.90 -13.88 3.01
N ILE A 24 -11.29 -14.26 1.87
CA ILE A 24 -9.95 -13.79 1.50
C ILE A 24 -10.09 -12.58 0.59
N LEU A 25 -9.44 -11.48 0.96
CA LEU A 25 -9.18 -10.34 0.06
C LEU A 25 -7.70 -10.39 -0.33
N CYS A 26 -7.42 -10.74 -1.59
CA CYS A 26 -6.06 -10.80 -2.14
C CYS A 26 -5.84 -9.65 -3.13
N PHE A 27 -4.89 -8.78 -2.81
CA PHE A 27 -4.44 -7.69 -3.70
C PHE A 27 -3.29 -8.15 -4.60
N SER A 28 -2.72 -7.21 -5.37
CA SER A 28 -1.68 -7.52 -6.35
C SER A 28 -0.52 -8.31 -5.74
N GLN A 29 -0.01 -9.27 -6.50
CA GLN A 29 1.16 -10.06 -6.14
C GLN A 29 2.30 -9.75 -7.09
N GLN A 30 3.54 -9.97 -6.64
CA GLN A 30 4.72 -9.73 -7.46
C GLN A 30 4.67 -10.55 -8.75
N ARG A 31 4.33 -11.83 -8.61
CA ARG A 31 4.20 -12.75 -9.73
C ARG A 31 2.84 -13.43 -9.71
N GLY A 32 2.30 -13.73 -10.88
CA GLY A 32 1.02 -14.42 -11.01
C GLY A 32 1.04 -15.82 -10.41
N ILE A 33 2.21 -16.48 -10.37
CA ILE A 33 2.36 -17.79 -9.72
C ILE A 33 2.05 -17.73 -8.21
N ASP A 34 2.20 -16.58 -7.56
CA ASP A 34 1.89 -16.44 -6.13
C ASP A 34 0.38 -16.55 -5.86
N LEU A 35 -0.48 -16.26 -6.85
CA LEU A 35 -1.94 -16.39 -6.76
C LEU A 35 -2.41 -17.86 -6.80
N SER A 36 -1.54 -18.80 -7.21
CA SER A 36 -1.83 -20.24 -7.14
C SER A 36 -1.97 -20.76 -5.70
N ALA A 37 -1.62 -19.94 -4.70
CA ALA A 37 -1.83 -20.25 -3.29
C ALA A 37 -3.31 -20.18 -2.88
N LEU A 38 -4.15 -19.49 -3.67
CA LEU A 38 -5.55 -19.31 -3.36
C LEU A 38 -6.32 -20.63 -3.40
N PRO A 39 -7.33 -20.82 -2.53
CA PRO A 39 -8.16 -22.02 -2.54
C PRO A 39 -8.90 -22.17 -3.87
N LEU A 40 -8.89 -23.38 -4.44
CA LEU A 40 -9.52 -23.68 -5.73
C LEU A 40 -10.23 -25.02 -5.65
N ASP A 41 -11.37 -25.14 -6.33
CA ASP A 41 -12.03 -26.42 -6.55
C ASP A 41 -11.13 -27.34 -7.41
N LYS A 42 -11.36 -28.65 -7.31
CA LYS A 42 -10.56 -29.64 -8.02
C LYS A 42 -10.66 -29.40 -9.53
N GLY A 43 -9.52 -29.18 -10.19
CA GLY A 43 -9.43 -28.94 -11.63
C GLY A 43 -9.55 -27.46 -12.03
N ALA A 44 -9.93 -26.58 -11.11
CA ALA A 44 -9.89 -25.14 -11.34
C ALA A 44 -8.44 -24.62 -11.28
N LYS A 45 -8.18 -23.52 -12.00
CA LYS A 45 -6.87 -22.88 -12.04
C LYS A 45 -6.99 -21.37 -12.04
N ILE A 46 -5.99 -20.71 -11.44
CA ILE A 46 -5.74 -19.28 -11.61
C ILE A 46 -4.42 -19.11 -12.32
N GLU A 47 -4.45 -18.39 -13.42
CA GLU A 47 -3.27 -17.91 -14.14
C GLU A 47 -3.38 -16.39 -14.26
N ALA A 48 -2.26 -15.71 -14.04
CA ALA A 48 -2.20 -14.26 -14.01
C ALA A 48 -0.79 -13.77 -14.32
N ALA A 49 -0.66 -12.48 -14.57
CA ALA A 49 0.59 -11.72 -14.49
C ALA A 49 0.55 -10.85 -13.22
N GLY A 50 1.62 -10.90 -12.42
CA GLY A 50 1.80 -9.99 -11.30
C GLY A 50 2.41 -8.65 -11.72
N TRP A 51 2.60 -7.73 -10.78
CA TRP A 51 3.15 -6.40 -11.07
C TRP A 51 4.60 -6.40 -11.60
N SER A 52 5.34 -7.50 -11.45
CA SER A 52 6.67 -7.65 -12.07
C SER A 52 6.65 -8.29 -13.47
N GLU A 53 5.48 -8.77 -13.90
CA GLU A 53 5.27 -9.49 -15.16
C GLU A 53 4.39 -8.69 -16.14
N ASP A 54 3.59 -7.74 -15.65
CA ASP A 54 2.89 -6.74 -16.46
C ASP A 54 3.82 -5.57 -16.82
N ALA A 55 3.47 -4.86 -17.89
CA ALA A 55 4.28 -3.75 -18.40
C ALA A 55 4.09 -2.45 -17.60
N GLY A 56 3.54 -2.55 -16.39
CA GLY A 56 3.41 -1.47 -15.41
C GLY A 56 1.95 -1.14 -15.04
N PRO A 57 1.76 -0.28 -14.04
CA PRO A 57 0.43 0.01 -13.52
C PRO A 57 -0.43 0.81 -14.48
N LEU A 58 -1.74 0.62 -14.37
CA LEU A 58 -2.76 1.35 -15.12
C LEU A 58 -3.72 2.04 -14.16
N PHE A 59 -3.97 3.33 -14.36
CA PHE A 59 -4.98 4.11 -13.65
C PHE A 59 -6.24 4.32 -14.47
N ARG A 60 -7.42 4.20 -13.84
CA ARG A 60 -8.74 4.39 -14.50
C ARG A 60 -8.86 3.56 -15.79
N ALA A 61 -8.25 2.38 -15.79
CA ALA A 61 -8.21 1.51 -16.95
C ALA A 61 -9.05 0.24 -16.77
N SER A 62 -9.53 -0.01 -15.55
CA SER A 62 -10.35 -1.16 -15.19
C SER A 62 -11.80 -0.73 -15.02
N ALA A 63 -12.69 -1.21 -15.89
CA ALA A 63 -14.12 -0.91 -15.84
C ALA A 63 -14.89 -1.98 -15.07
N ILE A 64 -15.98 -1.57 -14.44
CA ILE A 64 -16.93 -2.46 -13.78
C ILE A 64 -17.64 -3.30 -14.83
N GLN A 65 -17.41 -4.61 -14.80
CA GLN A 65 -18.05 -5.60 -15.66
C GLN A 65 -19.35 -6.12 -15.03
N GLN A 66 -19.33 -6.32 -13.72
CA GLN A 66 -20.45 -6.83 -12.96
C GLN A 66 -20.57 -6.09 -11.63
N GLN A 67 -21.79 -5.73 -11.27
CA GLN A 67 -22.09 -5.06 -9.99
C GLN A 67 -21.97 -6.03 -8.82
N HIS A 68 -21.51 -5.50 -7.69
CA HIS A 68 -21.35 -6.24 -6.44
C HIS A 68 -21.51 -5.28 -5.25
N PRO A 69 -22.03 -5.69 -4.07
CA PRO A 69 -22.25 -4.78 -2.94
C PRO A 69 -21.03 -3.93 -2.53
N PHE A 70 -19.81 -4.45 -2.60
CA PHE A 70 -18.61 -3.67 -2.29
C PHE A 70 -18.17 -2.68 -3.37
N LEU A 71 -18.84 -2.66 -4.53
CA LEU A 71 -18.69 -1.63 -5.57
C LEU A 71 -19.72 -0.50 -5.40
N SER A 72 -20.56 -0.55 -4.37
CA SER A 72 -21.66 0.41 -4.20
C SER A 72 -21.20 1.85 -3.97
N GLY A 73 -19.98 2.06 -3.44
CA GLY A 73 -19.35 3.37 -3.31
C GLY A 73 -18.84 3.97 -4.62
N GLU A 74 -18.78 3.18 -5.71
CA GLU A 74 -18.20 3.64 -6.98
C GLU A 74 -19.19 4.50 -7.79
N THR A 75 -18.75 5.70 -8.14
CA THR A 75 -19.61 6.70 -8.78
C THR A 75 -19.62 6.59 -10.31
N THR A 76 -18.63 5.92 -10.91
CA THR A 76 -18.47 5.80 -12.37
C THR A 76 -18.29 4.34 -12.82
N ALA A 77 -18.45 4.07 -14.12
CA ALA A 77 -18.20 2.74 -14.68
C ALA A 77 -16.69 2.41 -14.83
N LEU A 78 -15.84 3.45 -14.89
CA LEU A 78 -14.38 3.35 -14.89
C LEU A 78 -13.86 4.05 -13.64
N PRO A 79 -13.86 3.37 -12.49
CA PRO A 79 -13.44 3.98 -11.24
C PRO A 79 -11.96 4.43 -11.29
N GLY A 80 -11.65 5.47 -10.54
CA GLY A 80 -10.31 6.02 -10.34
C GLY A 80 -9.45 5.13 -9.45
N ILE A 81 -9.18 3.92 -9.92
CA ILE A 81 -8.37 2.88 -9.26
C ILE A 81 -7.12 2.56 -10.07
N GLU A 82 -6.09 2.04 -9.41
CA GLU A 82 -4.90 1.50 -10.07
C GLU A 82 -4.75 0.00 -9.95
N THR A 83 -4.46 -0.63 -11.08
CA THR A 83 -4.21 -2.07 -11.17
C THR A 83 -2.86 -2.32 -11.83
N ASP A 84 -2.11 -3.29 -11.32
CA ASP A 84 -0.82 -3.72 -11.88
C ASP A 84 -0.79 -5.25 -11.92
N GLY A 85 -0.82 -5.81 -13.13
CA GLY A 85 -1.14 -7.21 -13.36
C GLY A 85 -2.55 -7.45 -13.91
N TYR A 86 -2.81 -8.69 -14.34
CA TYR A 86 -4.10 -9.13 -14.87
C TYR A 86 -4.27 -10.65 -14.81
N PHE A 87 -5.51 -11.14 -14.86
CA PHE A 87 -5.82 -12.58 -14.90
C PHE A 87 -5.98 -13.09 -16.34
N THR A 88 -5.46 -14.29 -16.62
CA THR A 88 -5.61 -14.97 -17.93
C THR A 88 -6.52 -16.18 -17.87
N SER A 89 -6.59 -16.83 -16.71
CA SER A 89 -7.49 -17.95 -16.40
C SER A 89 -7.94 -17.87 -14.93
N TYR A 90 -9.15 -18.32 -14.67
CA TYR A 90 -9.79 -18.31 -13.36
C TYR A 90 -10.90 -19.38 -13.31
N PRO A 91 -11.43 -19.74 -12.13
CA PRO A 91 -12.52 -20.71 -12.00
C PRO A 91 -13.77 -20.33 -12.81
N GLU A 92 -14.49 -21.31 -13.36
CA GLU A 92 -15.70 -21.07 -14.16
C GLU A 92 -16.84 -20.43 -13.36
N ASN A 93 -16.89 -20.68 -12.05
CA ASN A 93 -17.86 -20.08 -11.12
C ASN A 93 -17.44 -18.69 -10.63
N ALA A 94 -16.35 -18.11 -11.16
CA ALA A 94 -15.91 -16.78 -10.79
C ALA A 94 -16.69 -15.70 -11.55
N ALA A 95 -17.10 -14.67 -10.82
CA ALA A 95 -17.57 -13.42 -11.40
C ALA A 95 -16.39 -12.48 -11.63
N VAL A 96 -16.30 -11.94 -12.85
CA VAL A 96 -15.37 -10.85 -13.18
C VAL A 96 -16.06 -9.55 -12.81
N LEU A 97 -15.53 -8.86 -11.81
CA LEU A 97 -16.10 -7.59 -11.36
C LEU A 97 -15.43 -6.40 -12.03
N LEU A 98 -14.12 -6.47 -12.24
CA LEU A 98 -13.34 -5.44 -12.94
C LEU A 98 -12.50 -6.07 -14.07
N ALA A 99 -12.45 -5.39 -15.21
CA ALA A 99 -11.58 -5.76 -16.32
C ALA A 99 -10.97 -4.52 -16.98
N ARG A 100 -9.72 -4.65 -17.42
CA ARG A 100 -9.01 -3.62 -18.19
C ARG A 100 -9.69 -3.36 -19.53
N HIS A 101 -9.35 -2.25 -20.20
CA HIS A 101 -9.81 -1.97 -21.57
C HIS A 101 -9.34 -2.99 -22.62
N ASP A 102 -8.28 -3.76 -22.37
CA ASP A 102 -7.91 -4.93 -23.17
C ASP A 102 -8.72 -6.19 -22.80
N GLY A 103 -9.70 -6.04 -21.91
CA GLY A 103 -10.64 -7.06 -21.44
C GLY A 103 -10.03 -8.14 -20.56
N PHE A 104 -8.78 -8.00 -20.12
CA PHE A 104 -8.22 -8.90 -19.12
C PHE A 104 -8.75 -8.52 -17.72
N PRO A 105 -9.27 -9.49 -16.94
CA PRO A 105 -9.77 -9.20 -15.60
C PRO A 105 -8.68 -8.70 -14.66
N THR A 106 -9.08 -7.82 -13.75
CA THR A 106 -8.23 -7.27 -12.68
C THR A 106 -8.85 -7.46 -11.30
N LEU A 107 -10.13 -7.82 -11.22
CA LEU A 107 -10.76 -8.23 -9.97
C LEU A 107 -11.80 -9.33 -10.26
N ILE A 108 -11.59 -10.48 -9.64
CA ILE A 108 -12.48 -11.63 -9.68
C ILE A 108 -12.94 -12.01 -8.29
N ILE A 109 -14.14 -12.57 -8.19
CA ILE A 109 -14.67 -13.15 -6.97
C ILE A 109 -15.25 -14.53 -7.27
N TYR A 110 -15.03 -15.51 -6.39
CA TYR A 110 -15.65 -16.82 -6.50
C TYR A 110 -15.94 -17.43 -5.12
N PRO A 111 -17.00 -18.25 -5.01
CA PRO A 111 -17.28 -19.00 -3.79
C PRO A 111 -16.30 -20.17 -3.64
N PHE A 112 -15.97 -20.51 -2.39
CA PHE A 112 -15.24 -21.73 -2.06
C PHE A 112 -15.71 -22.27 -0.71
N GLY A 113 -16.30 -23.47 -0.69
CA GLY A 113 -16.99 -23.97 0.51
C GLY A 113 -18.09 -23.00 0.98
N SER A 114 -18.05 -22.59 2.25
CA SER A 114 -19.03 -21.65 2.82
C SER A 114 -18.61 -20.17 2.73
N GLY A 115 -17.43 -19.88 2.17
CA GLY A 115 -16.83 -18.55 2.13
C GLY A 115 -16.54 -18.05 0.72
N TRP A 116 -15.72 -17.01 0.64
CA TRP A 116 -15.42 -16.32 -0.62
C TRP A 116 -13.94 -16.03 -0.80
N VAL A 117 -13.49 -16.08 -2.05
CA VAL A 117 -12.18 -15.56 -2.45
C VAL A 117 -12.39 -14.37 -3.38
N VAL A 118 -11.83 -13.23 -3.00
CA VAL A 118 -11.69 -12.05 -3.86
C VAL A 118 -10.23 -11.92 -4.24
N ALA A 119 -9.92 -12.10 -5.53
CA ALA A 119 -8.58 -11.97 -6.06
C ALA A 119 -8.50 -10.77 -6.98
N SER A 120 -7.51 -9.92 -6.76
CA SER A 120 -7.38 -8.64 -7.43
C SER A 120 -5.93 -8.31 -7.77
N THR A 121 -5.74 -7.48 -8.80
CA THR A 121 -4.47 -6.86 -9.16
C THR A 121 -4.43 -5.38 -8.78
N LEU A 122 -5.36 -4.95 -7.91
CA LEU A 122 -5.31 -3.66 -7.22
C LEU A 122 -3.96 -3.47 -6.52
N PHE A 123 -3.34 -2.31 -6.73
CA PHE A 123 -2.02 -1.96 -6.20
C PHE A 123 -2.12 -1.05 -4.94
N SER A 124 -3.27 -1.11 -4.28
CA SER A 124 -3.72 -0.12 -3.30
C SER A 124 -2.84 -0.04 -2.06
N GLU A 125 -2.27 -1.16 -1.61
CA GLU A 125 -1.36 -1.20 -0.46
C GLU A 125 -0.11 -0.37 -0.71
N ARG A 126 0.42 -0.43 -1.93
CA ARG A 126 1.59 0.35 -2.33
C ARG A 126 1.24 1.81 -2.53
N LEU A 127 0.07 2.10 -3.09
CA LEU A 127 -0.40 3.49 -3.20
C LEU A 127 -0.62 4.13 -1.84
N HIS A 128 -1.16 3.38 -0.88
CA HIS A 128 -1.31 3.87 0.50
C HIS A 128 0.06 4.20 1.11
N ALA A 129 1.03 3.29 0.99
CA ALA A 129 2.38 3.49 1.52
C ALA A 129 3.10 4.69 0.91
N LEU A 130 2.81 5.02 -0.36
CA LEU A 130 3.40 6.16 -1.07
C LEU A 130 2.53 7.45 -0.97
N GLY A 131 1.40 7.42 -0.26
CA GLY A 131 0.48 8.56 -0.19
C GLY A 131 -0.39 8.80 -1.44
N HIS A 132 -0.28 7.96 -2.48
CA HIS A 132 -1.00 8.10 -3.75
C HIS A 132 -2.42 7.51 -3.75
N LEU A 133 -2.90 6.95 -2.63
CA LEU A 133 -4.22 6.30 -2.60
C LEU A 133 -5.36 7.33 -2.75
N GLY A 134 -6.01 7.30 -3.91
CA GLY A 134 -7.14 8.15 -4.28
C GLY A 134 -8.43 7.86 -3.49
N ALA A 135 -9.41 8.75 -3.60
CA ALA A 135 -10.66 8.68 -2.84
C ALA A 135 -11.59 7.53 -3.28
N GLU A 136 -11.69 7.28 -4.59
CA GLU A 136 -12.48 6.16 -5.14
C GLU A 136 -11.87 4.82 -4.71
N GLU A 137 -10.57 4.61 -4.92
CA GLU A 137 -9.90 3.37 -4.49
C GLU A 137 -9.96 3.15 -2.97
N ARG A 138 -9.90 4.22 -2.16
CA ARG A 138 -10.11 4.13 -0.70
C ARG A 138 -11.54 3.71 -0.35
N SER A 139 -12.53 4.19 -1.11
CA SER A 139 -13.94 3.82 -0.93
C SER A 139 -14.16 2.35 -1.28
N LEU A 140 -13.59 1.88 -2.40
CA LEU A 140 -13.57 0.47 -2.78
C LEU A 140 -12.98 -0.42 -1.67
N LEU A 141 -11.79 -0.07 -1.16
CA LEU A 141 -11.16 -0.85 -0.09
C LEU A 141 -12.01 -0.90 1.19
N ARG A 142 -12.56 0.24 1.62
CA ARG A 142 -13.44 0.33 2.78
C ARG A 142 -14.66 -0.58 2.62
N ASP A 143 -15.30 -0.54 1.45
CA ASP A 143 -16.50 -1.32 1.17
C ASP A 143 -16.17 -2.82 1.02
N MET A 144 -15.03 -3.19 0.43
CA MET A 144 -14.54 -4.58 0.40
C MET A 144 -14.34 -5.15 1.81
N VAL A 145 -13.71 -4.38 2.70
CA VAL A 145 -13.50 -4.77 4.10
C VAL A 145 -14.82 -4.87 4.86
N SER A 146 -15.73 -3.91 4.65
CA SER A 146 -17.05 -3.90 5.30
C SER A 146 -17.90 -5.10 4.86
N TRP A 147 -17.88 -5.43 3.57
CA TRP A 147 -18.53 -6.62 3.03
C TRP A 147 -17.93 -7.92 3.59
N ALA A 148 -16.60 -8.00 3.69
CA ALA A 148 -15.92 -9.15 4.27
C ALA A 148 -16.27 -9.31 5.77
N LYS A 149 -16.30 -8.20 6.52
CA LYS A 149 -16.71 -8.17 7.93
C LYS A 149 -18.17 -8.59 8.14
N ALA A 150 -19.04 -8.26 7.19
CA ALA A 150 -20.42 -8.74 7.15
C ALA A 150 -20.55 -10.24 6.78
N GLY A 151 -19.44 -10.97 6.60
CA GLY A 151 -19.44 -12.36 6.16
C GLY A 151 -20.02 -12.56 4.76
N GLY A 152 -19.89 -11.53 3.91
CA GLY A 152 -20.46 -11.51 2.56
C GLY A 152 -21.98 -11.28 2.51
N LYS A 153 -22.63 -11.06 3.66
CA LYS A 153 -24.09 -10.93 3.79
C LYS A 153 -24.49 -9.45 3.90
N VAL A 154 -24.40 -8.75 2.77
CA VAL A 154 -24.80 -7.34 2.66
C VAL A 154 -26.07 -7.26 1.81
N ARG A 155 -27.14 -6.66 2.34
CA ARG A 155 -28.37 -6.44 1.59
C ARG A 155 -28.21 -5.23 0.68
N THR A 156 -28.66 -5.30 -0.56
CA THR A 156 -28.68 -4.12 -1.44
C THR A 156 -29.99 -3.36 -1.25
N SER A 157 -29.90 -2.06 -0.93
CA SER A 157 -31.10 -1.21 -0.88
C SER A 157 -31.66 -1.02 -2.28
N ALA A 158 -32.99 -1.11 -2.40
CA ALA A 158 -33.69 -0.72 -3.61
C ALA A 158 -33.62 0.81 -3.82
N ALA A 159 -33.96 1.26 -5.03
CA ALA A 159 -33.92 2.66 -5.47
C ALA A 159 -34.73 3.64 -4.60
N ASN A 160 -35.67 3.15 -3.78
CA ASN A 160 -36.51 3.95 -2.88
C ASN A 160 -35.83 4.33 -1.56
N ARG A 161 -34.54 3.98 -1.36
CA ARG A 161 -33.76 4.30 -0.16
C ARG A 161 -34.43 3.88 1.16
N ARG A 162 -35.25 2.84 1.10
CA ARG A 162 -35.82 2.16 2.26
C ARG A 162 -35.30 0.74 2.32
N VAL A 163 -34.98 0.28 3.52
CA VAL A 163 -34.53 -1.09 3.76
C VAL A 163 -35.22 -1.67 4.98
N ASP A 164 -35.71 -2.89 4.83
CA ASP A 164 -36.26 -3.69 5.91
C ASP A 164 -35.22 -4.72 6.34
N LEU A 165 -34.92 -4.77 7.63
CA LEU A 165 -33.85 -5.56 8.23
C LEU A 165 -34.40 -6.43 9.37
N GLU A 166 -33.77 -7.58 9.56
CA GLU A 166 -33.92 -8.38 10.77
C GLU A 166 -32.61 -8.31 11.54
N LEU A 167 -32.65 -7.63 12.69
CA LEU A 167 -31.47 -7.37 13.51
C LEU A 167 -31.42 -8.35 14.67
N GLU A 168 -30.29 -9.01 14.87
CA GLU A 168 -30.03 -9.78 16.10
C GLU A 168 -29.39 -8.85 17.15
N LEU A 169 -30.08 -8.67 18.28
CA LEU A 169 -29.64 -7.91 19.44
C LEU A 169 -29.19 -8.87 20.53
N ILE A 170 -28.04 -8.58 21.15
CA ILE A 170 -27.46 -9.43 22.20
C ILE A 170 -27.57 -8.71 23.54
N GLY A 171 -28.31 -9.31 24.47
CA GLY A 171 -28.48 -8.80 25.83
C GLY A 171 -27.18 -8.83 26.64
N LEU A 172 -27.11 -7.97 27.66
CA LEU A 172 -26.00 -7.93 28.61
C LEU A 172 -25.95 -9.18 29.49
N ARG A 173 -24.82 -9.41 30.18
CA ARG A 173 -24.68 -10.60 31.03
C ARG A 173 -25.53 -10.55 32.30
N ASP A 174 -25.67 -9.36 32.87
CA ASP A 174 -26.08 -9.21 34.28
C ASP A 174 -27.35 -8.38 34.46
N ILE A 175 -27.77 -7.65 33.42
CA ILE A 175 -28.94 -6.76 33.48
C ILE A 175 -29.76 -6.83 32.20
N ASP A 176 -31.08 -6.79 32.36
CA ASP A 176 -32.02 -6.69 31.25
C ASP A 176 -32.04 -5.24 30.75
N ALA A 177 -31.98 -5.05 29.44
CA ALA A 177 -32.20 -3.73 28.86
C ALA A 177 -33.70 -3.47 28.74
N ALA A 178 -34.16 -2.27 29.05
CA ALA A 178 -35.57 -1.89 28.91
C ALA A 178 -35.90 -1.47 27.46
N ALA A 179 -34.94 -0.89 26.76
CA ALA A 179 -35.09 -0.42 25.38
C ALA A 179 -33.78 -0.54 24.61
N VAL A 180 -33.86 -0.36 23.30
CA VAL A 180 -32.70 -0.34 22.40
C VAL A 180 -32.78 0.89 21.49
N LYS A 181 -31.67 1.62 21.40
CA LYS A 181 -31.45 2.69 20.44
C LYS A 181 -30.66 2.14 19.26
N LEU A 182 -31.08 2.46 18.05
CA LEU A 182 -30.53 1.98 16.78
C LEU A 182 -30.06 3.14 15.93
N LEU A 183 -28.87 2.99 15.35
CA LEU A 183 -28.17 3.98 14.53
C LEU A 183 -27.75 3.34 13.21
N MET A 184 -28.17 3.90 12.08
CA MET A 184 -27.65 3.51 10.77
C MET A 184 -26.38 4.31 10.48
N ILE A 185 -25.23 3.65 10.52
CA ILE A 185 -23.91 4.26 10.35
C ILE A 185 -23.49 4.13 8.89
N GLY A 186 -23.10 5.26 8.30
CA GLY A 186 -22.61 5.32 6.93
C GLY A 186 -21.12 5.00 6.78
N PRO A 187 -20.65 4.87 5.53
CA PRO A 187 -19.25 4.63 5.21
C PRO A 187 -18.27 5.71 5.72
N ASP A 188 -18.74 6.94 5.91
CA ASP A 188 -18.02 8.07 6.50
C ASP A 188 -18.17 8.16 8.02
N ARG A 189 -18.84 7.17 8.64
CA ARG A 189 -19.22 7.09 10.05
C ARG A 189 -20.28 8.10 10.50
N SER A 190 -20.93 8.79 9.57
CA SER A 190 -22.09 9.64 9.88
C SER A 190 -23.34 8.80 10.16
N VAL A 191 -24.32 9.38 10.86
CA VAL A 191 -25.65 8.77 11.01
C VAL A 191 -26.47 9.10 9.77
N THR A 192 -26.86 8.06 9.03
CA THR A 192 -27.39 8.17 7.66
C THR A 192 -28.89 7.88 7.54
N ALA A 193 -29.55 7.59 8.65
CA ALA A 193 -30.99 7.46 8.75
C ALA A 193 -31.47 7.98 10.11
N THR A 194 -32.76 8.28 10.23
CA THR A 194 -33.34 8.73 11.50
C THR A 194 -33.12 7.68 12.58
N GLU A 195 -32.56 8.13 13.71
CA GLU A 195 -32.38 7.31 14.90
C GLU A 195 -33.70 6.69 15.35
N LYS A 196 -33.66 5.44 15.80
CA LYS A 196 -34.83 4.73 16.30
C LYS A 196 -34.60 4.20 17.70
N THR A 197 -35.55 4.45 18.59
CA THR A 197 -35.60 3.81 19.91
C THR A 197 -36.77 2.84 19.94
N LEU A 198 -36.48 1.55 20.08
CA LEU A 198 -37.48 0.52 20.26
C LEU A 198 -37.68 0.29 21.75
N GLN A 199 -38.92 0.48 22.21
CA GLN A 199 -39.35 0.15 23.58
C GLN A 199 -39.55 -1.37 23.69
N ARG A 200 -38.46 -2.12 23.47
CA ARG A 200 -38.43 -3.58 23.43
C ARG A 200 -37.38 -4.05 24.44
N PRO A 201 -37.78 -4.71 25.54
CA PRO A 201 -36.83 -5.26 26.48
C PRO A 201 -35.93 -6.31 25.82
N VAL A 202 -34.63 -6.25 26.08
CA VAL A 202 -33.65 -7.25 25.66
C VAL A 202 -33.18 -8.00 26.90
N PRO A 203 -33.64 -9.25 27.13
CA PRO A 203 -33.29 -9.99 28.34
C PRO A 203 -31.79 -10.26 28.43
N ARG A 204 -31.27 -10.29 29.65
CA ARG A 204 -29.86 -10.64 29.90
C ARG A 204 -29.52 -12.01 29.32
N ARG A 205 -28.34 -12.14 28.72
CA ARG A 205 -27.80 -13.35 28.08
C ARG A 205 -28.66 -13.93 26.96
N ALA A 206 -29.68 -13.19 26.50
CA ALA A 206 -30.54 -13.62 25.40
C ALA A 206 -30.11 -12.97 24.08
N LYS A 207 -30.48 -13.64 23.00
CA LYS A 207 -30.49 -13.08 21.65
C LYS A 207 -31.94 -12.74 21.29
N LEU A 208 -32.17 -11.56 20.76
CA LEU A 208 -33.48 -11.11 20.32
C LEU A 208 -33.41 -10.65 18.87
N THR A 209 -34.21 -11.27 18.00
CA THR A 209 -34.37 -10.81 16.62
C THR A 209 -35.49 -9.78 16.55
N VAL A 210 -35.23 -8.63 15.94
CA VAL A 210 -36.20 -7.55 15.76
C VAL A 210 -36.28 -7.12 14.29
N PRO A 211 -37.49 -7.06 13.70
CA PRO A 211 -37.68 -6.47 12.39
C PRO A 211 -37.67 -4.94 12.50
N VAL A 212 -36.88 -4.26 11.65
CA VAL A 212 -36.75 -2.80 11.65
C VAL A 212 -36.63 -2.28 10.22
N SER A 213 -37.40 -1.24 9.91
CA SER A 213 -37.28 -0.49 8.66
C SER A 213 -36.47 0.78 8.86
N PHE A 214 -35.54 1.08 7.97
CA PHE A 214 -34.84 2.36 7.87
C PHE A 214 -35.16 3.05 6.55
N SER A 215 -35.26 4.39 6.61
CA SER A 215 -35.28 5.26 5.44
C SER A 215 -34.02 6.12 5.50
N PHE A 216 -33.17 6.02 4.48
CA PHE A 216 -31.95 6.82 4.44
C PHE A 216 -32.26 8.29 4.24
N HIS A 217 -31.46 9.16 4.84
CA HIS A 217 -31.47 10.59 4.53
C HIS A 217 -31.15 10.82 3.05
N SER A 218 -31.63 11.93 2.49
CA SER A 218 -31.41 12.26 1.07
C SER A 218 -29.94 12.51 0.72
N ASP A 219 -29.12 12.85 1.71
CA ASP A 219 -27.68 13.09 1.61
C ASP A 219 -26.82 11.89 2.00
N ALA A 220 -27.42 10.75 2.37
CA ALA A 220 -26.64 9.58 2.79
C ALA A 220 -25.66 9.16 1.67
N PRO A 221 -24.35 9.00 1.98
CA PRO A 221 -23.33 8.69 0.99
C PRO A 221 -23.51 7.29 0.40
N GLN A 222 -22.94 7.05 -0.78
CA GLN A 222 -22.86 5.73 -1.39
C GLN A 222 -21.84 4.84 -0.68
N GLY A 223 -22.09 3.53 -0.67
CA GLY A 223 -21.22 2.52 -0.07
C GLY A 223 -21.97 1.58 0.87
N ILE A 224 -21.22 0.95 1.78
CA ILE A 224 -21.80 0.02 2.76
C ILE A 224 -22.07 0.73 4.08
N HIS A 225 -23.30 0.59 4.55
CA HIS A 225 -23.82 1.05 5.82
C HIS A 225 -24.03 -0.14 6.77
N HIS A 226 -23.98 0.13 8.07
CA HIS A 226 -24.29 -0.87 9.08
C HIS A 226 -25.12 -0.31 10.23
N VAL A 227 -25.93 -1.16 10.84
CA VAL A 227 -26.71 -0.79 12.03
C VAL A 227 -25.91 -1.06 13.30
N GLU A 228 -25.72 -0.02 14.09
CA GLU A 228 -25.26 -0.10 15.47
C GLU A 228 -26.43 0.01 16.44
N TYR A 229 -26.29 -0.59 17.62
CA TYR A 229 -27.27 -0.52 18.68
C TYR A 229 -26.65 -0.22 20.05
N VAL A 230 -27.43 0.48 20.87
CA VAL A 230 -27.12 0.82 22.27
C VAL A 230 -28.26 0.30 23.13
N LEU A 231 -27.94 -0.49 24.15
CA LEU A 231 -28.92 -0.97 25.12
C LEU A 231 -29.17 0.11 26.18
N LEU A 232 -30.43 0.33 26.54
CA LEU A 232 -30.85 1.40 27.46
C LEU A 232 -31.53 0.82 28.70
N ASP A 233 -31.35 1.51 29.84
CA ASP A 233 -32.12 1.24 31.05
C ASP A 233 -33.53 1.85 30.99
N SER A 234 -34.33 1.62 32.03
CA SER A 234 -35.71 2.13 32.13
C SER A 234 -35.82 3.66 32.20
N ARG A 235 -34.70 4.36 32.42
CA ARG A 235 -34.60 5.83 32.43
C ARG A 235 -34.02 6.37 31.11
N GLY A 236 -33.81 5.51 30.12
CA GLY A 236 -33.23 5.88 28.82
C GLY A 236 -31.71 6.10 28.84
N ARG A 237 -31.02 5.69 29.91
CA ARG A 237 -29.55 5.83 29.99
C ARG A 237 -28.87 4.65 29.33
N SER A 238 -27.76 4.92 28.63
CA SER A 238 -26.97 3.88 27.96
C SER A 238 -26.37 2.91 28.97
N LEU A 239 -26.64 1.62 28.77
CA LEU A 239 -26.02 0.49 29.46
C LEU A 239 -24.80 -0.05 28.69
N THR A 240 -24.69 0.27 27.40
CA THR A 240 -23.57 -0.13 26.55
C THR A 240 -23.02 1.05 25.76
N THR A 241 -21.80 0.92 25.25
CA THR A 241 -21.39 1.64 24.04
C THR A 241 -22.14 1.10 22.83
N ALA A 242 -22.07 1.82 21.70
CA ALA A 242 -22.62 1.33 20.45
C ALA A 242 -21.93 0.03 20.02
N ARG A 243 -22.72 -0.92 19.52
CA ARG A 243 -22.27 -2.24 19.04
C ARG A 243 -22.88 -2.52 17.68
N GLU A 244 -22.13 -3.12 16.79
CA GLU A 244 -22.66 -3.55 15.50
C GLU A 244 -23.67 -4.70 15.67
N SER A 245 -24.77 -4.64 14.93
CA SER A 245 -25.77 -5.69 14.89
C SER A 245 -25.46 -6.73 13.81
N VAL A 246 -25.78 -7.99 14.09
CA VAL A 246 -25.76 -9.04 13.04
C VAL A 246 -27.00 -8.85 12.16
N GLY A 247 -26.82 -8.95 10.84
CA GLY A 247 -27.89 -8.72 9.87
C GLY A 247 -28.15 -7.25 9.52
N GLY A 248 -27.39 -6.32 10.13
CA GLY A 248 -27.56 -4.87 9.95
C GLY A 248 -26.82 -4.25 8.78
N TRP A 249 -26.28 -5.02 7.83
CA TRP A 249 -25.40 -4.51 6.76
C TRP A 249 -26.15 -4.26 5.45
N VAL A 250 -26.01 -3.05 4.90
CA VAL A 250 -26.74 -2.60 3.72
C VAL A 250 -25.83 -1.85 2.76
N SER A 251 -25.83 -2.20 1.48
CA SER A 251 -25.16 -1.42 0.43
C SER A 251 -26.14 -0.43 -0.19
N LEU A 252 -25.74 0.84 -0.27
CA LEU A 252 -26.45 1.91 -0.96
C LEU A 252 -25.63 2.36 -2.17
N GLY A 253 -26.15 2.16 -3.37
CA GLY A 253 -25.48 2.53 -4.63
C GLY A 253 -26.48 2.87 -5.72
N ASN A 254 -26.02 3.49 -6.81
CA ASN A 254 -26.87 3.82 -7.95
C ASN A 254 -27.07 2.61 -8.90
N ALA A 255 -28.08 2.71 -9.76
CA ALA A 255 -28.39 1.70 -10.79
C ALA A 255 -27.16 1.33 -11.66
N SER A 256 -27.22 0.11 -12.21
CA SER A 256 -26.12 -0.64 -12.85
C SER A 256 -25.17 0.21 -13.69
N LYS A 257 -23.90 0.30 -13.26
CA LYS A 257 -22.80 0.94 -14.00
C LYS A 257 -21.89 -0.15 -14.55
N THR A 258 -22.31 -0.80 -15.62
CA THR A 258 -21.53 -1.87 -16.26
C THR A 258 -21.04 -1.39 -17.62
N GLY A 259 -19.72 -1.43 -17.84
CA GLY A 259 -19.13 -1.29 -19.17
C GLY A 259 -18.86 -2.67 -19.74
N THR A 260 -19.33 -2.96 -20.96
CA THR A 260 -18.99 -4.22 -21.63
C THR A 260 -17.61 -4.08 -22.29
N ILE A 261 -16.64 -4.90 -21.91
CA ILE A 261 -15.32 -4.93 -22.56
C ILE A 261 -15.06 -6.33 -23.14
N THR A 262 -14.62 -6.36 -24.40
CA THR A 262 -14.22 -7.61 -25.06
C THR A 262 -12.73 -7.86 -24.82
N ARG A 263 -12.37 -9.11 -24.48
CA ARG A 263 -10.97 -9.51 -24.27
C ARG A 263 -10.19 -9.53 -25.58
N ALA A 264 -9.10 -8.78 -25.62
CA ALA A 264 -8.12 -8.79 -26.70
C ALA A 264 -7.26 -10.07 -26.67
N ALA A 265 -6.63 -10.40 -27.80
CA ALA A 265 -5.77 -11.58 -27.91
C ALA A 265 -4.48 -11.47 -27.08
N LYS A 266 -3.98 -10.24 -26.88
CA LYS A 266 -2.75 -9.96 -26.13
C LYS A 266 -2.98 -8.83 -25.13
N PRO A 267 -2.30 -8.85 -23.99
CA PRO A 267 -2.32 -7.74 -23.04
C PRO A 267 -1.63 -6.51 -23.63
N LEU A 268 -1.85 -5.35 -23.04
CA LEU A 268 -1.17 -4.11 -23.43
C LEU A 268 0.35 -4.23 -23.37
N ALA A 269 1.00 -3.73 -24.42
CA ALA A 269 2.45 -3.59 -24.47
C ALA A 269 2.98 -2.55 -23.47
N ALA A 270 4.31 -2.57 -23.29
CA ALA A 270 5.04 -1.52 -22.58
C ALA A 270 4.84 -0.16 -23.25
N PRO A 271 4.80 0.93 -22.47
CA PRO A 271 4.69 2.26 -23.05
C PRO A 271 5.93 2.59 -23.87
N GLN A 272 5.73 3.18 -25.04
CA GLN A 272 6.82 3.74 -25.85
C GLN A 272 7.36 5.04 -25.24
N LEU A 273 6.48 5.82 -24.58
CA LEU A 273 6.89 7.01 -23.84
C LEU A 273 7.39 6.62 -22.45
N LEU A 274 8.62 7.03 -22.13
CA LEU A 274 9.17 7.00 -20.78
C LEU A 274 9.35 8.42 -20.25
N ILE A 275 9.18 8.60 -18.94
CA ILE A 275 9.57 9.82 -18.24
C ILE A 275 10.89 9.52 -17.53
N SER A 276 11.95 10.22 -17.92
CA SER A 276 13.28 10.05 -17.33
C SER A 276 13.41 10.78 -16.00
N ASP A 277 12.75 11.94 -15.88
CA ASP A 277 12.70 12.73 -14.65
C ASP A 277 11.44 13.59 -14.61
N ALA A 278 10.92 13.84 -13.41
CA ALA A 278 9.91 14.87 -13.18
C ALA A 278 10.08 15.48 -11.79
N THR A 279 10.31 16.78 -11.74
CA THR A 279 10.48 17.55 -10.50
C THR A 279 9.32 18.51 -10.31
N ALA A 280 8.92 18.72 -9.06
CA ALA A 280 7.78 19.57 -8.72
C ALA A 280 8.17 20.59 -7.64
N LEU A 281 7.80 21.84 -7.85
CA LEU A 281 7.95 22.91 -6.87
C LEU A 281 6.55 23.41 -6.47
N ILE A 282 6.29 23.51 -5.17
CA ILE A 282 5.08 24.16 -4.68
C ILE A 282 5.36 25.61 -4.34
N THR A 283 4.54 26.52 -4.83
CA THR A 283 4.56 27.95 -4.50
C THR A 283 3.21 28.39 -3.96
N SER A 284 3.22 29.32 -3.01
CA SER A 284 1.99 30.01 -2.58
C SER A 284 1.92 31.35 -3.31
N VAL A 285 0.81 31.61 -4.01
CA VAL A 285 0.53 32.87 -4.68
C VAL A 285 -0.78 33.42 -4.13
N GLY A 286 -0.68 34.36 -3.18
CA GLY A 286 -1.83 34.87 -2.45
C GLY A 286 -2.46 33.79 -1.56
N SER A 287 -3.77 33.56 -1.73
CA SER A 287 -4.46 32.44 -1.07
C SER A 287 -4.27 31.11 -1.79
N THR A 288 -3.81 31.07 -3.04
CA THR A 288 -3.73 29.87 -3.86
C THR A 288 -2.38 29.16 -3.72
N VAL A 289 -2.40 27.83 -3.70
CA VAL A 289 -1.19 27.00 -3.77
C VAL A 289 -1.03 26.51 -5.21
N ARG A 290 0.17 26.59 -5.79
CA ARG A 290 0.47 26.16 -7.16
C ARG A 290 1.61 25.16 -7.17
N MET A 291 1.49 24.11 -7.98
CA MET A 291 2.55 23.17 -8.29
C MET A 291 3.10 23.46 -9.69
N ASP A 292 4.39 23.76 -9.78
CA ASP A 292 5.14 23.87 -11.03
C ASP A 292 5.93 22.58 -11.25
N LEU A 293 5.55 21.81 -12.26
CA LEU A 293 6.14 20.52 -12.63
C LEU A 293 7.03 20.68 -13.86
N ASN A 294 8.29 20.27 -13.75
CA ASN A 294 9.21 20.14 -14.88
C ASN A 294 9.36 18.66 -15.22
N ILE A 295 8.96 18.30 -16.44
CA ILE A 295 8.91 16.92 -16.92
C ILE A 295 9.95 16.75 -18.02
N THR A 296 10.77 15.71 -17.90
CA THR A 296 11.76 15.30 -18.90
C THR A 296 11.40 13.92 -19.44
N THR A 297 11.22 13.80 -20.76
CA THR A 297 10.98 12.51 -21.41
C THR A 297 12.26 11.71 -21.57
N GLY A 298 12.14 10.40 -21.73
CA GLY A 298 13.25 9.54 -22.14
C GLY A 298 13.65 9.79 -23.61
N PRO A 299 14.86 9.35 -24.01
CA PRO A 299 15.32 9.46 -25.38
C PRO A 299 14.42 8.67 -26.33
N GLY A 300 14.20 9.20 -27.54
CA GLY A 300 13.40 8.52 -28.57
C GLY A 300 11.89 8.54 -28.34
N ALA A 301 11.38 9.40 -27.45
CA ALA A 301 9.95 9.59 -27.25
C ALA A 301 9.27 10.14 -28.53
N GLU A 302 8.25 9.44 -29.02
CA GLU A 302 7.39 9.95 -30.10
C GLU A 302 6.47 11.04 -29.54
N LEU A 303 6.67 12.30 -29.93
CA LEU A 303 5.88 13.46 -29.50
C LEU A 303 5.06 14.03 -30.68
N PRO A 304 3.90 14.67 -30.44
CA PRO A 304 3.32 15.01 -29.15
C PRO A 304 2.58 13.86 -28.46
N GLN A 305 2.54 13.86 -27.12
CA GLN A 305 1.83 12.86 -26.33
C GLN A 305 0.94 13.49 -25.25
N PRO A 306 -0.35 13.13 -25.18
CA PRO A 306 -1.22 13.55 -24.08
C PRO A 306 -0.95 12.73 -22.82
N ILE A 307 -0.54 13.41 -21.76
CA ILE A 307 -0.41 12.85 -20.42
C ILE A 307 -1.49 13.38 -19.49
N LEU A 308 -1.98 12.53 -18.60
CA LEU A 308 -2.78 12.90 -17.44
C LEU A 308 -1.84 13.16 -16.27
N VAL A 309 -1.92 14.37 -15.73
CA VAL A 309 -1.22 14.80 -14.52
C VAL A 309 -2.22 14.81 -13.38
N ARG A 310 -1.90 14.12 -12.28
CA ARG A 310 -2.72 14.15 -11.07
C ARG A 310 -1.88 14.64 -9.91
N ALA A 311 -2.35 15.61 -9.15
CA ALA A 311 -1.70 16.06 -7.92
C ALA A 311 -2.70 16.74 -6.99
N GLY A 312 -2.59 16.49 -5.68
CA GLY A 312 -3.45 17.14 -4.66
C GLY A 312 -4.95 17.01 -4.93
N GLY A 313 -5.40 15.87 -5.47
CA GLY A 313 -6.81 15.62 -5.82
C GLY A 313 -7.29 16.33 -7.10
N ARG A 314 -6.40 16.99 -7.85
CA ARG A 314 -6.68 17.58 -9.16
C ARG A 314 -6.15 16.70 -10.27
N GLU A 315 -6.82 16.74 -11.42
CA GLU A 315 -6.40 16.07 -12.64
C GLU A 315 -6.33 17.09 -13.79
N ARG A 316 -5.32 17.01 -14.64
CA ARG A 316 -5.16 17.85 -15.83
C ARG A 316 -4.50 17.06 -16.96
N ILE A 317 -5.10 17.09 -18.15
CA ILE A 317 -4.45 16.57 -19.36
C ILE A 317 -3.52 17.64 -19.92
N VAL A 318 -2.28 17.26 -20.25
CA VAL A 318 -1.26 18.12 -20.84
C VAL A 318 -0.64 17.43 -22.05
N GLN A 319 -0.44 18.19 -23.13
CA GLN A 319 0.31 17.72 -24.30
C GLN A 319 1.80 17.95 -24.10
N LEU A 320 2.57 16.87 -24.05
CA LEU A 320 4.03 16.94 -24.15
C LEU A 320 4.40 17.15 -25.61
N THR A 321 4.95 18.30 -25.96
CA THR A 321 5.35 18.63 -27.35
C THR A 321 6.86 18.63 -27.56
N LYS A 322 7.62 18.60 -26.46
CA LYS A 322 9.09 18.63 -26.43
C LYS A 322 9.60 17.81 -25.25
N GLU A 323 10.87 17.42 -25.31
CA GLU A 323 11.50 16.57 -24.29
C GLU A 323 11.43 17.16 -22.88
N ARG A 324 11.58 18.49 -22.76
CA ARG A 324 11.46 19.21 -21.48
C ARG A 324 10.25 20.12 -21.49
N THR A 325 9.27 19.81 -20.65
CA THR A 325 8.02 20.57 -20.54
C THR A 325 7.80 21.02 -19.12
N SER A 326 7.49 22.31 -18.93
CA SER A 326 7.09 22.88 -17.65
C SER A 326 5.59 23.12 -17.65
N ILE A 327 4.91 22.71 -16.58
CA ILE A 327 3.46 22.88 -16.42
C ILE A 327 3.17 23.42 -15.03
N SER A 328 2.10 24.21 -14.91
CA SER A 328 1.63 24.71 -13.62
C SER A 328 0.23 24.18 -13.33
N LEU A 329 -0.02 23.79 -12.09
CA LEU A 329 -1.33 23.32 -11.61
C LEU A 329 -1.68 24.02 -10.31
N ASP A 330 -2.84 24.68 -10.26
CA ASP A 330 -3.35 25.25 -9.02
C ASP A 330 -3.95 24.14 -8.15
N LEU A 331 -3.52 24.08 -6.90
CA LEU A 331 -3.90 23.08 -5.90
C LEU A 331 -4.95 23.65 -4.94
N PRO A 332 -5.82 22.80 -4.36
CA PRO A 332 -6.74 23.22 -3.31
C PRO A 332 -5.99 23.76 -2.10
N THR A 333 -6.51 24.84 -1.51
CA THR A 333 -5.95 25.46 -0.32
C THR A 333 -6.25 24.60 0.91
N GLY A 334 -5.26 24.41 1.79
CA GLY A 334 -5.44 23.65 3.04
C GLY A 334 -5.07 22.17 3.00
N SER A 335 -4.23 21.71 2.05
CA SER A 335 -3.64 20.37 2.16
C SER A 335 -2.76 20.29 3.40
N THR A 336 -3.21 19.61 4.45
CA THR A 336 -2.46 19.32 5.68
C THR A 336 -1.43 18.21 5.49
N GLN A 337 -1.20 17.74 4.26
CA GLN A 337 -0.25 16.68 3.97
C GLN A 337 1.18 17.22 3.96
N ASP A 338 2.10 16.52 4.62
CA ASP A 338 3.54 16.86 4.65
C ASP A 338 4.17 16.82 3.25
N SER A 339 3.59 16.05 2.33
CA SER A 339 3.93 16.05 0.91
C SER A 339 2.68 15.89 0.04
N ILE A 340 2.72 16.50 -1.14
CA ILE A 340 1.68 16.46 -2.16
C ILE A 340 2.12 15.47 -3.24
N PRO A 341 1.56 14.25 -3.26
CA PRO A 341 1.89 13.26 -4.28
C PRO A 341 1.38 13.70 -5.65
N PHE A 342 2.17 13.39 -6.68
CA PHE A 342 1.78 13.58 -8.08
C PHE A 342 2.09 12.37 -8.97
N THR A 343 1.29 12.17 -10.01
CA THR A 343 1.46 11.06 -10.96
C THR A 343 1.31 11.56 -12.37
N LEU A 344 2.13 11.01 -13.27
CA LEU A 344 2.04 11.22 -14.70
C LEU A 344 1.62 9.88 -15.35
N SER A 345 0.54 9.91 -16.12
CA SER A 345 0.04 8.73 -16.83
C SER A 345 -0.27 9.05 -18.28
N LEU A 346 -0.26 8.07 -19.18
CA LEU A 346 -0.80 8.24 -20.54
C LEU A 346 -2.30 8.49 -20.48
N SER A 347 -2.77 9.55 -21.13
CA SER A 347 -4.19 9.91 -21.10
C SER A 347 -5.10 8.92 -21.84
N GLY A 348 -4.57 8.19 -22.83
CA GLY A 348 -5.38 7.31 -23.67
C GLY A 348 -5.72 5.97 -23.03
N ASN A 349 -4.80 5.39 -22.26
CA ASN A 349 -4.95 4.05 -21.69
C ASN A 349 -4.68 3.97 -20.19
N GLY A 350 -4.33 5.09 -19.54
CA GLY A 350 -4.11 5.18 -18.12
C GLY A 350 -2.75 4.67 -17.62
N ARG A 351 -1.83 4.26 -18.50
CA ARG A 351 -0.52 3.74 -18.10
C ARG A 351 0.24 4.76 -17.26
N VAL A 352 0.58 4.37 -16.04
CA VAL A 352 1.37 5.22 -15.14
C VAL A 352 2.83 5.21 -15.59
N LEU A 353 3.37 6.39 -15.84
CA LEU A 353 4.74 6.59 -16.33
C LEU A 353 5.69 7.04 -15.22
N PHE A 354 5.19 7.83 -14.26
CA PHE A 354 6.00 8.40 -13.18
C PHE A 354 5.16 8.68 -11.93
N ARG A 355 5.77 8.53 -10.76
CA ARG A 355 5.21 8.96 -9.47
C ARG A 355 6.26 9.79 -8.73
N GLY A 356 5.83 10.88 -8.13
CA GLY A 356 6.66 11.69 -7.26
C GLY A 356 5.84 12.41 -6.19
N SER A 357 6.49 13.24 -5.39
CA SER A 357 5.84 14.06 -4.37
C SER A 357 6.53 15.42 -4.28
N ALA A 358 5.81 16.43 -3.81
CA ALA A 358 6.33 17.78 -3.60
C ALA A 358 5.90 18.32 -2.24
N GLU A 359 6.77 19.01 -1.52
CA GLU A 359 6.44 19.53 -0.19
C GLU A 359 5.68 20.87 -0.26
N PRO A 360 4.62 21.10 0.53
CA PRO A 360 3.92 22.38 0.56
C PRO A 360 4.78 23.52 1.12
N PRO A 361 4.45 24.79 0.79
CA PRO A 361 5.28 25.94 1.17
C PRO A 361 5.15 26.30 2.67
N SER A 362 4.15 25.78 3.37
CA SER A 362 3.78 26.25 4.72
C SER A 362 4.65 25.62 5.82
N LYS A 363 5.90 26.07 5.88
CA LYS A 363 6.71 26.30 7.09
C LYS A 363 8.09 26.94 6.81
N ALA A 364 8.40 27.31 5.57
CA ALA A 364 9.71 27.84 5.21
C ALA A 364 9.73 29.39 5.27
N LYS A 365 10.09 29.98 6.42
CA LYS A 365 10.86 31.23 6.38
C LYS A 365 12.23 30.85 5.81
N GLY A 366 12.31 30.83 4.48
CA GLY A 366 13.45 30.30 3.77
C GLY A 366 13.45 28.77 3.64
N SER A 367 13.75 28.32 2.43
CA SER A 367 13.80 26.91 2.04
C SER A 367 15.23 26.48 1.83
N ILE A 368 15.51 25.22 2.18
CA ILE A 368 16.71 24.51 1.76
C ILE A 368 16.26 23.37 0.85
N PHE A 369 16.95 23.14 -0.26
CA PHE A 369 16.61 22.11 -1.23
C PHE A 369 17.88 21.52 -1.85
N LEU A 370 17.79 20.30 -2.37
CA LEU A 370 18.88 19.71 -3.14
C LEU A 370 18.84 20.25 -4.58
N GLU A 371 19.98 20.64 -5.11
CA GLU A 371 20.07 21.09 -6.51
C GLU A 371 20.00 19.92 -7.50
N ARG A 372 20.19 18.68 -7.02
CA ARG A 372 20.08 17.44 -7.80
C ARG A 372 19.31 16.40 -7.01
N ALA A 373 18.62 15.52 -7.73
CA ALA A 373 17.76 14.50 -7.15
C ALA A 373 18.53 13.36 -6.46
N SER A 374 19.79 13.11 -6.84
CA SER A 374 20.61 12.07 -6.22
C SER A 374 22.10 12.34 -6.41
N PHE A 375 22.92 11.75 -5.54
CA PHE A 375 24.38 11.94 -5.54
C PHE A 375 25.12 10.61 -5.37
N ALA A 376 26.23 10.45 -6.09
CA ALA A 376 27.08 9.28 -5.95
C ALA A 376 28.06 9.42 -4.77
N SER A 377 28.61 8.31 -4.31
CA SER A 377 29.67 8.30 -3.29
C SER A 377 30.87 9.15 -3.69
N GLY A 378 31.26 10.09 -2.81
CA GLY A 378 32.36 11.02 -3.03
C GLY A 378 32.03 12.25 -3.89
N GLU A 379 30.81 12.36 -4.41
CA GLU A 379 30.35 13.56 -5.11
C GLU A 379 29.89 14.64 -4.09
N PRO A 380 30.29 15.91 -4.24
CA PRO A 380 29.79 16.97 -3.38
C PRO A 380 28.29 17.17 -3.61
N VAL A 381 27.53 17.16 -2.53
CA VAL A 381 26.09 17.40 -2.51
C VAL A 381 25.86 18.90 -2.57
N ARG A 382 25.24 19.40 -3.63
CA ARG A 382 24.88 20.81 -3.73
C ARG A 382 23.52 21.07 -3.14
N ILE A 383 23.50 21.94 -2.14
CA ILE A 383 22.32 22.31 -1.38
C ILE A 383 22.06 23.79 -1.61
N GLY A 384 20.92 24.09 -2.23
CA GLY A 384 20.48 25.45 -2.47
C GLY A 384 19.71 25.99 -1.28
N THR A 385 19.91 27.26 -0.96
CA THR A 385 19.11 28.01 0.01
C THR A 385 18.38 29.13 -0.68
N LYS A 386 17.14 29.42 -0.25
CA LYS A 386 16.36 30.54 -0.76
C LYS A 386 15.53 31.15 0.34
N GLY A 387 15.67 32.45 0.59
CA GLY A 387 14.84 33.19 1.53
C GLY A 387 15.16 32.97 3.02
N LEU A 388 16.30 32.35 3.36
CA LEU A 388 16.77 32.21 4.75
C LEU A 388 17.32 33.52 5.33
N GLY A 389 17.74 34.47 4.49
CA GLY A 389 18.42 35.69 4.94
C GLY A 389 19.91 35.45 5.16
N SER A 390 20.51 36.15 6.12
CA SER A 390 21.94 36.00 6.46
C SER A 390 22.10 35.34 7.82
N GLY A 391 23.04 34.41 7.93
CA GLY A 391 23.26 33.64 9.15
C GLY A 391 24.15 32.41 8.93
N GLU A 392 24.28 31.62 9.98
CA GLU A 392 25.04 30.37 9.98
C GLU A 392 24.11 29.20 9.65
N LEU A 393 24.46 28.41 8.64
CA LEU A 393 23.78 27.18 8.28
C LEU A 393 24.67 26.00 8.60
N THR A 394 24.19 25.12 9.48
CA THR A 394 24.86 23.88 9.84
C THR A 394 24.10 22.67 9.33
N PHE A 395 24.83 21.73 8.73
CA PHE A 395 24.33 20.39 8.43
C PHE A 395 24.88 19.36 9.40
N TYR A 396 24.03 18.42 9.81
CA TYR A 396 24.38 17.29 10.67
C TYR A 396 23.83 16.01 10.05
N GLY A 397 24.72 15.12 9.60
CA GLY A 397 24.31 13.85 9.02
C GLY A 397 25.38 13.21 8.16
N LEU A 398 25.13 11.99 7.70
CA LEU A 398 25.95 11.34 6.67
C LEU A 398 27.44 11.27 6.99
N GLY A 399 27.78 11.21 8.29
CA GLY A 399 29.16 11.06 8.75
C GLY A 399 29.89 12.40 8.96
N SER A 400 29.24 13.53 8.71
CA SER A 400 29.88 14.86 8.77
C SER A 400 29.01 15.91 9.48
N ILE A 401 29.68 16.91 10.05
CA ILE A 401 29.06 18.16 10.48
C ILE A 401 29.71 19.25 9.65
N GLN A 402 28.92 20.11 9.03
CA GLN A 402 29.45 21.18 8.21
C GLN A 402 28.70 22.48 8.44
N ASP A 403 29.46 23.50 8.80
CA ASP A 403 28.99 24.86 9.01
C ASP A 403 29.28 25.72 7.78
N SER A 404 28.39 26.64 7.47
CA SER A 404 28.54 27.57 6.35
C SER A 404 27.81 28.88 6.62
N MET A 405 28.53 29.99 6.55
CA MET A 405 27.90 31.31 6.54
C MET A 405 27.25 31.58 5.17
N ILE A 406 25.96 31.91 5.20
CA ILE A 406 25.18 32.23 4.01
C ILE A 406 24.61 33.65 4.10
N SER A 407 24.40 34.27 2.94
CA SER A 407 23.69 35.53 2.80
C SER A 407 22.72 35.45 1.61
N GLY A 408 21.43 35.64 1.89
CA GLY A 408 20.39 35.56 0.86
C GLY A 408 20.20 34.15 0.32
N SER A 409 20.24 34.00 -1.01
CA SER A 409 20.16 32.70 -1.68
C SER A 409 21.56 32.25 -2.08
N LYS A 410 22.00 31.07 -1.62
CA LYS A 410 23.36 30.56 -1.84
C LYS A 410 23.34 29.05 -2.06
N SER A 411 24.28 28.57 -2.86
CA SER A 411 24.59 27.14 -2.95
C SER A 411 25.71 26.81 -1.98
N VAL A 412 25.52 25.76 -1.20
CA VAL A 412 26.53 25.22 -0.27
C VAL A 412 26.79 23.77 -0.64
N GLU A 413 28.06 23.38 -0.61
CA GLU A 413 28.46 22.00 -0.88
C GLU A 413 28.55 21.24 0.43
N PHE A 414 27.94 20.06 0.50
CA PHE A 414 28.02 19.13 1.62
C PHE A 414 28.70 17.84 1.16
N THR A 415 29.66 17.32 1.92
CA THR A 415 30.34 16.06 1.57
C THR A 415 29.78 14.93 2.44
N ALA A 416 29.10 13.97 1.82
CA ALA A 416 28.65 12.76 2.49
C ALA A 416 29.78 11.71 2.61
N ALA A 417 29.68 10.80 3.57
CA ALA A 417 30.56 9.65 3.65
C ALA A 417 30.55 8.82 2.35
N SER A 418 31.72 8.37 1.92
CA SER A 418 31.94 7.72 0.61
C SER A 418 31.58 6.22 0.54
N ASP A 419 31.23 5.62 1.67
CA ASP A 419 30.97 4.20 1.85
C ASP A 419 29.58 3.95 2.46
N LEU A 420 28.61 4.75 2.02
CA LEU A 420 27.22 4.56 2.34
C LEU A 420 26.55 3.58 1.35
N PRO A 421 25.65 2.72 1.84
CA PRO A 421 24.72 1.98 0.99
C PRO A 421 23.87 2.91 0.12
N ASP A 422 23.31 2.35 -0.95
CA ASP A 422 22.24 2.99 -1.71
C ASP A 422 21.00 3.17 -0.83
N GLY A 423 20.45 4.38 -0.82
CA GLY A 423 19.27 4.67 0.00
C GLY A 423 19.03 6.16 0.22
N ASP A 424 17.93 6.44 0.91
CA ASP A 424 17.53 7.79 1.27
C ASP A 424 17.95 8.10 2.71
N TYR A 425 18.79 9.12 2.88
CA TYR A 425 19.36 9.46 4.17
C TYR A 425 18.87 10.80 4.69
N PRO A 426 18.51 10.91 5.98
CA PRO A 426 18.15 12.18 6.58
C PRO A 426 19.41 13.02 6.83
N LEU A 427 19.48 14.19 6.20
CA LEU A 427 20.44 15.24 6.49
C LEU A 427 19.75 16.32 7.30
N ARG A 428 20.07 16.43 8.59
CA ARG A 428 19.50 17.48 9.45
C ARG A 428 20.20 18.80 9.15
N TRP A 429 19.46 19.89 9.25
CA TRP A 429 20.02 21.23 9.15
C TRP A 429 19.49 22.14 10.25
N GLU A 430 20.33 23.08 10.67
CA GLU A 430 20.01 24.19 11.57
C GLU A 430 20.49 25.48 10.92
N PHE A 431 19.64 26.50 10.87
CA PHE A 431 20.02 27.83 10.44
C PHE A 431 19.82 28.81 11.59
N ARG A 432 20.86 29.56 11.95
CA ARG A 432 20.83 30.62 12.95
C ARG A 432 21.02 31.96 12.25
N SER A 433 19.98 32.80 12.26
CA SER A 433 20.05 34.15 11.69
C SER A 433 20.81 35.11 12.60
N MET A 434 21.15 36.28 12.05
CA MET A 434 21.86 37.35 12.79
C MET A 434 21.06 37.95 13.97
N ASP A 435 19.74 37.75 14.03
CA ASP A 435 18.86 38.13 15.13
C ASP A 435 18.61 36.98 16.12
N ASP A 436 19.47 35.96 16.10
CA ASP A 436 19.41 34.74 16.92
C ASP A 436 18.15 33.88 16.73
N SER A 437 17.37 34.10 15.67
CA SER A 437 16.29 33.18 15.31
C SER A 437 16.88 31.86 14.78
N ILE A 438 16.30 30.73 15.22
CA ILE A 438 16.78 29.40 14.84
C ILE A 438 15.69 28.67 14.05
N LEU A 439 16.04 28.23 12.85
CA LEU A 439 15.26 27.34 12.00
C LEU A 439 15.94 25.97 11.93
N LYS A 440 15.14 24.91 11.87
CA LYS A 440 15.66 23.54 11.77
C LYS A 440 14.81 22.73 10.81
N GLY A 441 15.41 21.74 10.18
CA GLY A 441 14.69 20.82 9.32
C GLY A 441 15.51 19.58 8.98
N ILE A 442 14.93 18.76 8.10
CA ILE A 442 15.54 17.54 7.59
C ILE A 442 15.39 17.55 6.08
N LEU A 443 16.49 17.35 5.37
CA LEU A 443 16.50 17.03 3.94
C LEU A 443 16.62 15.51 3.79
N THR A 444 15.80 14.93 2.93
CA THR A 444 16.02 13.55 2.49
C THR A 444 17.01 13.59 1.33
N LEU A 445 18.15 12.91 1.48
CA LEU A 445 19.20 12.83 0.49
C LEU A 445 19.22 11.45 -0.17
N PRO A 446 18.77 11.34 -1.43
CA PRO A 446 18.89 10.10 -2.19
C PRO A 446 20.35 9.88 -2.57
N HIS A 447 20.96 8.86 -1.98
CA HIS A 447 22.35 8.49 -2.20
C HIS A 447 22.45 7.26 -3.10
N GLN A 448 23.20 7.40 -4.20
CA GLN A 448 23.57 6.28 -5.07
C GLN A 448 24.84 5.63 -4.55
N GLY A 449 24.66 4.86 -3.48
CA GLY A 449 25.71 4.08 -2.84
C GLY A 449 25.87 2.68 -3.41
N TYR A 450 26.56 1.82 -2.67
CA TYR A 450 26.63 0.40 -3.04
C TYR A 450 25.32 -0.34 -2.72
N ARG A 451 24.99 -1.32 -3.55
CA ARG A 451 23.80 -2.16 -3.39
C ARG A 451 24.18 -3.58 -3.08
N VAL A 452 23.44 -4.19 -2.15
CA VAL A 452 23.46 -5.63 -1.88
C VAL A 452 22.04 -6.16 -2.08
N ARG A 453 21.90 -7.29 -2.77
CA ARG A 453 20.60 -7.94 -2.99
C ARG A 453 20.74 -9.45 -2.90
N PHE A 454 19.75 -10.09 -2.28
CA PHE A 454 19.58 -11.53 -2.39
C PHE A 454 18.91 -11.83 -3.74
N GLN A 455 19.65 -12.43 -4.66
CA GLN A 455 19.14 -12.86 -5.96
C GLN A 455 18.48 -14.24 -5.88
N SER A 456 18.98 -15.12 -5.03
CA SER A 456 18.37 -16.42 -4.79
C SER A 456 18.50 -16.83 -3.32
N LEU A 457 17.49 -17.55 -2.84
CA LEU A 457 17.48 -18.16 -1.52
C LEU A 457 16.83 -19.53 -1.62
N SER A 458 17.59 -20.56 -1.27
CA SER A 458 17.15 -21.95 -1.26
C SER A 458 17.39 -22.58 0.10
N VAL A 459 16.51 -23.49 0.49
CA VAL A 459 16.62 -24.26 1.73
C VAL A 459 16.52 -25.72 1.35
N LYS A 460 17.49 -26.52 1.79
CA LYS A 460 17.46 -27.99 1.69
C LYS A 460 17.57 -28.58 3.08
N GLU A 461 16.57 -29.34 3.48
CA GLU A 461 16.66 -30.11 4.72
C GLU A 461 17.59 -31.32 4.51
N LYS A 462 18.54 -31.51 5.43
CA LYS A 462 19.40 -32.69 5.48
C LYS A 462 19.24 -33.33 6.86
N SER A 463 18.52 -34.44 6.89
CA SER A 463 18.35 -35.27 8.09
C SER A 463 19.32 -36.45 8.08
N SER A 464 20.01 -36.69 9.18
CA SER A 464 20.73 -37.93 9.50
C SER A 464 20.26 -38.45 10.85
N TRP A 465 20.43 -39.75 11.13
CA TRP A 465 19.95 -40.45 12.33
C TRP A 465 20.32 -39.83 13.69
N TRP A 466 21.29 -38.90 13.74
CA TRP A 466 21.72 -38.19 14.97
C TRP A 466 21.77 -36.66 14.83
N ARG A 467 21.54 -36.08 13.64
CA ARG A 467 21.57 -34.61 13.40
C ARG A 467 20.63 -34.21 12.27
N SER A 468 19.76 -33.24 12.55
CA SER A 468 18.94 -32.56 11.54
C SER A 468 19.46 -31.13 11.34
N ARG A 469 19.65 -30.74 10.08
CA ARG A 469 20.14 -29.43 9.69
C ARG A 469 19.43 -28.96 8.44
N ILE A 470 19.37 -27.65 8.25
CA ILE A 470 19.07 -27.06 6.95
C ILE A 470 20.35 -26.55 6.31
N GLU A 471 20.40 -26.63 4.99
CA GLU A 471 21.42 -26.01 4.16
C GLU A 471 20.77 -24.87 3.39
N ALA A 472 21.17 -23.65 3.71
CA ALA A 472 20.76 -22.42 3.07
C ALA A 472 21.72 -22.09 1.92
N GLY A 473 21.24 -22.16 0.68
CA GLY A 473 21.96 -21.66 -0.49
C GLY A 473 21.53 -20.23 -0.79
N LEU A 474 22.48 -19.29 -0.78
CA LEU A 474 22.29 -17.86 -0.88
C LEU A 474 23.05 -17.35 -2.11
N GLY A 475 22.36 -16.79 -3.10
CA GLY A 475 22.98 -16.00 -4.15
C GLY A 475 22.85 -14.53 -3.79
N ILE A 476 23.95 -13.86 -3.46
CA ILE A 476 23.97 -12.45 -3.02
C ILE A 476 24.76 -11.62 -4.03
N THR A 477 24.11 -10.67 -4.70
CA THR A 477 24.79 -9.72 -5.58
C THR A 477 25.19 -8.47 -4.82
N ALA A 478 26.44 -8.01 -5.00
CA ALA A 478 26.90 -6.72 -4.51
C ALA A 478 27.45 -5.86 -5.66
N THR A 479 27.30 -4.55 -5.61
CA THR A 479 27.87 -3.65 -6.65
C THR A 479 29.27 -3.14 -6.31
N ALA A 480 29.71 -3.32 -5.07
CA ALA A 480 31.03 -2.94 -4.56
C ALA A 480 31.52 -4.01 -3.57
N PRO A 481 32.81 -4.00 -3.17
CA PRO A 481 33.27 -4.81 -2.05
C PRO A 481 32.62 -4.31 -0.75
N VAL A 482 31.91 -5.19 -0.03
CA VAL A 482 31.19 -4.81 1.21
C VAL A 482 31.46 -5.83 2.30
N ALA A 483 32.01 -5.39 3.43
CA ALA A 483 32.13 -6.20 4.64
C ALA A 483 30.90 -5.99 5.51
N GLY A 484 30.36 -7.07 6.05
CA GLY A 484 29.20 -7.01 6.93
C GLY A 484 28.82 -8.36 7.50
N ARG A 485 27.79 -8.34 8.33
CA ARG A 485 27.28 -9.51 9.02
C ARG A 485 26.10 -10.09 8.28
N LEU A 486 26.23 -11.33 7.82
CA LEU A 486 25.10 -12.12 7.37
C LEU A 486 24.45 -12.78 8.58
N ARG A 487 23.16 -12.48 8.79
CA ARG A 487 22.31 -13.11 9.79
C ARG A 487 21.29 -14.00 9.10
N LEU A 488 21.21 -15.25 9.55
CA LEU A 488 20.20 -16.23 9.17
C LEU A 488 19.41 -16.57 10.42
N GLN A 489 18.10 -16.36 10.40
CA GLN A 489 17.20 -16.57 11.52
C GLN A 489 16.09 -17.51 11.09
N LEU A 490 15.91 -18.60 11.81
CA LEU A 490 14.72 -19.44 11.65
C LEU A 490 13.57 -18.90 12.48
N ARG A 491 12.38 -18.93 11.90
CA ARG A 491 11.13 -18.61 12.59
C ARG A 491 10.10 -19.69 12.27
N GLY A 492 9.53 -20.28 13.31
CA GLY A 492 8.52 -21.34 13.20
C GLY A 492 7.09 -20.81 13.23
N PRO A 493 6.11 -21.73 13.11
CA PRO A 493 4.69 -21.41 13.23
C PRO A 493 4.37 -20.65 14.53
N ALA A 494 3.35 -19.79 14.52
CA ALA A 494 3.00 -18.89 15.64
C ALA A 494 4.12 -17.91 16.06
N GLY A 495 5.17 -17.74 15.24
CA GLY A 495 6.23 -16.77 15.47
C GLY A 495 7.34 -17.23 16.40
N THR A 496 7.40 -18.53 16.75
CA THR A 496 8.46 -19.09 17.61
C THR A 496 9.84 -18.87 16.98
N GLU A 497 10.76 -18.26 17.72
CA GLU A 497 12.13 -18.08 17.23
C GLU A 497 12.89 -19.42 17.25
N GLY A 498 13.48 -19.75 16.11
CA GLY A 498 14.36 -20.89 15.94
C GLY A 498 15.84 -20.51 16.05
N PRO A 499 16.74 -21.43 15.68
CA PRO A 499 18.18 -21.18 15.66
C PRO A 499 18.55 -20.00 14.76
N ALA A 500 19.56 -19.26 15.19
CA ALA A 500 20.16 -18.17 14.44
C ALA A 500 21.63 -18.49 14.12
N LEU A 501 22.09 -18.03 12.96
CA LEU A 501 23.50 -18.01 12.59
C LEU A 501 23.86 -16.59 12.20
N GLU A 502 24.90 -16.05 12.82
CA GLU A 502 25.52 -14.80 12.41
C GLU A 502 26.94 -15.08 11.95
N LYS A 503 27.32 -14.52 10.80
CA LYS A 503 28.66 -14.67 10.23
C LYS A 503 29.11 -13.38 9.58
N GLU A 504 30.29 -12.90 9.97
CA GLU A 504 30.96 -11.82 9.25
C GLU A 504 31.44 -12.35 7.90
N ILE A 505 31.04 -11.68 6.82
CA ILE A 505 31.41 -12.02 5.45
C ILE A 505 31.82 -10.75 4.69
N LYS A 506 32.69 -10.93 3.70
CA LYS A 506 33.03 -9.89 2.73
C LYS A 506 32.48 -10.30 1.37
N LEU A 507 31.54 -9.50 0.85
CA LEU A 507 30.99 -9.65 -0.48
C LEU A 507 31.91 -8.94 -1.48
N MET A 508 32.10 -9.56 -2.65
CA MET A 508 32.79 -8.97 -3.78
C MET A 508 31.79 -8.45 -4.81
N PRO A 509 32.15 -7.47 -5.67
CA PRO A 509 31.29 -7.04 -6.76
C PRO A 509 30.85 -8.21 -7.65
N GLY A 510 29.57 -8.24 -8.02
CA GLY A 510 28.95 -9.35 -8.74
C GLY A 510 28.20 -10.33 -7.82
N LEU A 511 27.93 -11.53 -8.33
CA LEU A 511 27.24 -12.60 -7.60
C LEU A 511 28.20 -13.33 -6.65
N ASN A 512 27.79 -13.48 -5.40
CA ASN A 512 28.46 -14.24 -4.36
C ASN A 512 27.54 -15.40 -3.95
N ASP A 513 27.96 -16.63 -4.26
CA ASP A 513 27.23 -17.82 -3.86
C ASP A 513 27.76 -18.35 -2.53
N LEU A 514 26.86 -18.46 -1.54
CA LEU A 514 27.18 -18.94 -0.21
C LEU A 514 26.28 -20.13 0.13
N THR A 515 26.86 -21.14 0.76
CA THR A 515 26.12 -22.27 1.33
C THR A 515 26.41 -22.35 2.82
N LEU A 516 25.38 -22.18 3.65
CA LEU A 516 25.50 -22.18 5.10
C LEU A 516 24.58 -23.22 5.71
N ALA A 517 25.09 -23.97 6.69
CA ALA A 517 24.31 -24.95 7.41
C ALA A 517 23.88 -24.41 8.77
N LEU A 518 22.61 -24.57 9.12
CA LEU A 518 22.08 -24.27 10.45
C LEU A 518 21.57 -25.55 11.10
N PRO A 519 21.79 -25.75 12.41
CA PRO A 519 21.09 -26.80 13.13
C PRO A 519 19.59 -26.54 13.02
N PHE A 520 18.82 -27.57 12.72
CA PHE A 520 17.37 -27.44 12.61
C PHE A 520 16.70 -28.73 13.02
N LYS A 521 15.98 -28.68 14.14
CA LYS A 521 15.05 -29.73 14.55
C LYS A 521 13.72 -29.02 14.79
N PRO A 522 12.71 -29.21 13.92
CA PRO A 522 11.45 -28.50 14.06
C PRO A 522 10.80 -28.86 15.41
N SER A 523 10.47 -27.85 16.21
CA SER A 523 9.73 -28.03 17.46
C SER A 523 8.25 -28.35 17.24
N GLN A 524 7.76 -28.03 16.04
CA GLN A 524 6.39 -28.24 15.59
C GLN A 524 6.39 -28.40 14.06
N ALA A 525 5.48 -29.23 13.56
CA ALA A 525 5.20 -29.33 12.13
C ALA A 525 4.57 -28.03 11.61
N GLY A 526 4.76 -27.74 10.33
CA GLY A 526 4.21 -26.56 9.67
C GLY A 526 5.27 -25.72 8.97
N ILE A 527 4.90 -24.48 8.66
CA ILE A 527 5.74 -23.58 7.86
C ILE A 527 6.73 -22.82 8.70
N TRP A 528 7.99 -23.03 8.35
CA TRP A 528 9.13 -22.32 8.90
C TRP A 528 9.66 -21.33 7.86
N GLU A 529 10.18 -20.22 8.36
CA GLU A 529 10.80 -19.18 7.56
C GLU A 529 12.29 -19.12 7.87
N LEU A 530 13.13 -19.16 6.84
CA LEU A 530 14.50 -18.70 6.92
C LEU A 530 14.53 -17.22 6.55
N GLN A 531 14.68 -16.36 7.55
CA GLN A 531 14.89 -14.93 7.39
C GLN A 531 16.39 -14.67 7.27
N SER A 532 16.80 -14.15 6.12
CA SER A 532 18.20 -13.81 5.82
C SER A 532 18.33 -12.31 5.76
N SER A 533 19.29 -11.74 6.46
CA SER A 533 19.61 -10.32 6.41
C SER A 533 21.10 -10.10 6.34
N PHE A 534 21.51 -9.13 5.54
CA PHE A 534 22.88 -8.67 5.48
C PHE A 534 22.95 -7.29 6.12
N LEU A 535 23.72 -7.21 7.22
CA LEU A 535 23.87 -6.02 8.04
C LEU A 535 25.24 -5.41 7.80
N VAL A 536 25.29 -4.09 7.71
CA VAL A 536 26.57 -3.36 7.67
C VAL A 536 26.57 -2.33 8.77
N THR A 537 27.74 -2.13 9.37
CA THR A 537 27.97 -0.98 10.24
C THR A 537 28.20 0.22 9.34
N LEU A 538 27.41 1.27 9.50
CA LEU A 538 27.64 2.51 8.78
C LEU A 538 28.93 3.17 9.30
N PRO A 539 29.57 4.03 8.49
CA PRO A 539 30.76 4.77 8.90
C PRO A 539 30.52 5.55 10.18
N ASP A 540 31.58 5.72 10.98
CA ASP A 540 31.50 6.60 12.14
C ASP A 540 31.35 8.05 11.71
N GLY A 541 30.38 8.74 12.32
CA GLY A 541 30.23 10.18 12.17
C GLY A 541 28.81 10.66 12.47
N ALA A 542 28.61 11.97 12.43
CA ALA A 542 27.39 12.60 12.89
C ALA A 542 26.15 12.13 12.09
N GLY A 543 25.06 11.85 12.82
CA GLY A 543 23.76 11.48 12.26
C GLY A 543 23.68 10.08 11.64
N LEU A 544 24.75 9.29 11.64
CA LEU A 544 24.72 7.87 11.31
C LEU A 544 24.49 7.03 12.57
N LEU A 545 23.78 5.91 12.40
CA LEU A 545 23.57 4.98 13.51
C LEU A 545 24.84 4.16 13.72
N HIS A 546 25.36 4.13 14.95
CA HIS A 546 26.46 3.22 15.32
C HIS A 546 26.03 1.73 15.35
N LYS A 547 24.72 1.45 15.25
CA LYS A 547 24.21 0.08 15.19
C LYS A 547 24.20 -0.42 13.75
N PRO A 548 24.58 -1.69 13.48
CA PRO A 548 24.47 -2.26 12.15
C PRO A 548 23.06 -2.13 11.57
N VAL A 549 22.98 -1.71 10.32
CA VAL A 549 21.72 -1.54 9.58
C VAL A 549 21.56 -2.68 8.57
N ILE A 550 20.34 -3.15 8.40
CA ILE A 550 20.02 -4.16 7.38
C ILE A 550 19.97 -3.46 6.01
N ILE A 551 20.83 -3.86 5.09
CA ILE A 551 20.88 -3.29 3.72
C ILE A 551 20.36 -4.25 2.65
N ALA A 552 20.19 -5.52 3.00
CA ALA A 552 19.53 -6.51 2.16
C ALA A 552 18.82 -7.52 3.06
N SER A 553 17.66 -8.00 2.65
CA SER A 553 16.99 -9.11 3.30
C SER A 553 16.29 -10.01 2.29
N ALA A 554 16.06 -11.26 2.68
CA ALA A 554 15.26 -12.22 1.95
C ALA A 554 14.59 -13.17 2.94
N ILE A 555 13.43 -13.68 2.56
CA ILE A 555 12.71 -14.69 3.33
C ILE A 555 12.44 -15.88 2.42
N LYS A 556 12.72 -17.07 2.92
CA LYS A 556 12.31 -18.32 2.28
C LYS A 556 11.52 -19.15 3.27
N ALA A 557 10.24 -19.32 2.99
CA ALA A 557 9.42 -20.29 3.69
C ALA A 557 9.73 -21.69 3.16
N PHE A 558 9.70 -22.67 4.06
CA PHE A 558 9.81 -24.09 3.76
C PHE A 558 8.93 -24.88 4.73
N ASP A 559 8.46 -26.03 4.28
CA ASP A 559 7.62 -26.92 5.08
C ASP A 559 8.52 -27.88 5.85
N ALA A 560 8.38 -27.87 7.18
CA ALA A 560 9.08 -28.80 8.07
C ALA A 560 8.14 -29.91 8.59
N GLY A 561 6.98 -30.10 7.94
CA GLY A 561 6.03 -31.16 8.23
C GLY A 561 6.44 -32.50 7.64
N LYS A 562 6.86 -33.41 8.52
CA LYS A 562 6.37 -34.79 8.48
C LYS A 562 5.11 -34.88 9.32
#